data_AF-A0A7C4NEN5-F1
#
_entry.id   AF-A0A7C4NEN5-F1
#
_cell.length_a   1.000
_cell.length_b   1.000
_cell.length_c   1.000
_cell.angle_alpha   90.00
_cell.angle_beta   90.00
_cell.angle_gamma   90.00
#
_symmetry.space_group_name_H-M   'P 1'
#
loop_
_entity.id
_entity.type
_entity.pdbx_description
1 polymer ?
#
loop_
_entity_poly.entity_id
_entity_poly.type
_entity_poly.pdbx_seq_one_letter_code
_entity_poly.pdbx_strand_id
1 'polypeptide(L)'
;MLVKSLVKALHSLIMETIIFTSGVRSAEVNSNAAVYLAGECVKLVCEAMVHLAKVEEKDEYVEKALRELENAKNLFKSVVTGERSTDTIRICISYGVENRNVFILDLAHNHIHKAIDLLKKSRNFEMYREILELLAIARRESAPITLYRLAYDISRKITFEK
;
A
#
# COMPACT_ATOMS: atom_id res chain seq x y z
N MET A 1 23.62 -5.81 -13.91
CA MET A 1 22.92 -6.44 -12.77
C MET A 1 21.73 -5.60 -12.27
N LEU A 2 21.82 -4.26 -12.30
CA LEU A 2 20.76 -3.30 -11.94
C LEU A 2 19.40 -3.56 -12.61
N VAL A 3 19.37 -3.69 -13.94
CA VAL A 3 18.13 -3.84 -14.74
C VAL A 3 17.26 -5.00 -14.23
N LYS A 4 17.88 -6.14 -13.94
CA LYS A 4 17.16 -7.34 -13.46
C LYS A 4 16.55 -7.12 -12.06
N SER A 5 17.20 -6.35 -11.20
CA SER A 5 16.65 -6.02 -9.88
C SER A 5 15.46 -5.05 -9.99
N LEU A 6 15.56 -4.03 -10.85
CA LEU A 6 14.48 -3.06 -11.07
C LEU A 6 13.22 -3.72 -11.64
N VAL A 7 13.37 -4.60 -12.64
CA VAL A 7 12.26 -5.37 -13.22
C VAL A 7 11.58 -6.25 -12.17
N LYS A 8 12.37 -6.91 -11.31
CA LYS A 8 11.81 -7.73 -10.24
C LYS A 8 11.07 -6.91 -9.20
N ALA A 9 11.58 -5.74 -8.84
CA ALA A 9 10.86 -4.82 -7.95
C ALA A 9 9.52 -4.40 -8.54
N LEU A 10 9.49 -4.01 -9.81
CA LEU A 10 8.26 -3.66 -10.53
C LEU A 10 7.28 -4.84 -10.57
N HIS A 11 7.77 -6.04 -10.89
CA HIS A 11 6.95 -7.24 -10.92
C HIS A 11 6.26 -7.49 -9.56
N SER A 12 6.99 -7.43 -8.45
CA SER A 12 6.40 -7.61 -7.12
C SER A 12 5.37 -6.51 -6.79
N LEU A 13 5.61 -5.26 -7.19
CA LEU A 13 4.63 -4.16 -7.01
C LEU A 13 3.36 -4.34 -7.86
N ILE A 14 3.51 -4.77 -9.12
CA ILE A 14 2.38 -5.10 -10.01
C ILE A 14 1.54 -6.22 -9.41
N MET A 15 2.20 -7.30 -8.99
CA MET A 15 1.52 -8.46 -8.40
C MET A 15 0.80 -8.09 -7.11
N GLU A 16 1.41 -7.24 -6.26
CA GLU A 16 0.74 -6.74 -5.06
C GLU A 16 -0.54 -6.01 -5.43
N THR A 17 -0.49 -5.12 -6.42
CA THR A 17 -1.67 -4.33 -6.82
C THR A 17 -2.78 -5.23 -7.37
N ILE A 18 -2.44 -6.25 -8.15
CA ILE A 18 -3.41 -7.23 -8.66
C ILE A 18 -4.05 -8.01 -7.51
N ILE A 19 -3.23 -8.53 -6.58
CA ILE A 19 -3.72 -9.34 -5.45
C ILE A 19 -4.58 -8.49 -4.52
N PHE A 20 -4.14 -7.27 -4.19
CA PHE A 20 -4.89 -6.35 -3.34
C PHE A 20 -6.27 -6.04 -3.92
N THR A 21 -6.31 -5.57 -5.18
CA THR A 21 -7.57 -5.19 -5.85
C THR A 21 -8.53 -6.37 -6.02
N SER A 22 -8.02 -7.57 -6.25
CA SER A 22 -8.83 -8.79 -6.36
C SER A 22 -9.35 -9.27 -4.99
N GLY A 23 -8.58 -9.06 -3.92
CA GLY A 23 -8.88 -9.59 -2.59
C GLY A 23 -9.68 -8.65 -1.68
N VAL A 24 -9.63 -7.33 -1.91
CA VAL A 24 -10.15 -6.34 -0.95
C VAL A 24 -11.65 -6.49 -0.68
N ARG A 25 -12.48 -6.82 -1.69
CA ARG A 25 -13.93 -7.03 -1.49
C ARG A 25 -14.24 -8.22 -0.59
N SER A 26 -13.42 -9.27 -0.65
CA SER A 26 -13.54 -10.41 0.26
C SER A 26 -13.08 -10.05 1.67
N ALA A 27 -12.03 -9.23 1.79
CA ALA A 27 -11.55 -8.71 3.06
C ALA A 27 -12.57 -7.77 3.75
N GLU A 28 -13.40 -7.06 2.99
CA GLU A 28 -14.46 -6.20 3.51
C GLU A 28 -15.54 -6.94 4.31
N VAL A 29 -15.79 -8.21 3.97
CA VAL A 29 -16.87 -9.01 4.57
C VAL A 29 -16.36 -10.17 5.42
N ASN A 30 -15.04 -10.40 5.46
CA ASN A 30 -14.45 -11.52 6.18
C ASN A 30 -13.05 -11.16 6.72
N SER A 31 -12.93 -11.13 8.04
CA SER A 31 -11.68 -10.81 8.74
C SER A 31 -10.53 -11.79 8.43
N ASN A 32 -10.81 -13.08 8.21
CA ASN A 32 -9.79 -14.05 7.81
C ASN A 32 -9.29 -13.78 6.39
N ALA A 33 -10.17 -13.33 5.49
CA ALA A 33 -9.75 -12.92 4.14
C ALA A 33 -8.87 -11.67 4.19
N ALA A 34 -9.14 -10.74 5.11
CA ALA A 34 -8.30 -9.57 5.34
C ALA A 34 -6.89 -9.94 5.83
N VAL A 35 -6.80 -10.88 6.79
CA VAL A 35 -5.52 -11.40 7.29
C VAL A 35 -4.74 -12.11 6.19
N TYR A 36 -5.40 -12.95 5.39
CA TYR A 36 -4.77 -13.65 4.27
C TYR A 36 -4.23 -12.67 3.22
N LEU A 37 -5.06 -11.70 2.80
CA LEU A 37 -4.67 -10.66 1.86
C LEU A 37 -3.46 -9.86 2.35
N ALA A 38 -3.49 -9.43 3.63
CA ALA A 38 -2.37 -8.74 4.24
C ALA A 38 -1.09 -9.58 4.21
N GLY A 39 -1.19 -10.89 4.48
CA GLY A 39 -0.06 -11.81 4.45
C GLY A 39 0.60 -11.90 3.07
N GLU A 40 -0.19 -12.00 2.01
CA GLU A 40 0.33 -12.01 0.63
C GLU A 40 0.96 -10.66 0.24
N CYS A 41 0.31 -9.55 0.61
CA CYS A 41 0.88 -8.21 0.38
C CYS A 41 2.21 -8.01 1.13
N VAL A 42 2.36 -8.50 2.37
CA VAL A 42 3.65 -8.44 3.11
C VAL A 42 4.76 -9.11 2.31
N LYS A 43 4.52 -10.30 1.75
CA LYS A 43 5.54 -11.04 1.00
C LYS A 43 6.01 -10.23 -0.19
N LEU A 44 5.09 -9.72 -1.00
CA LEU A 44 5.37 -8.97 -2.22
C LEU A 44 6.06 -7.64 -1.95
N VAL A 45 5.64 -6.92 -0.90
CA VAL A 45 6.31 -5.69 -0.46
C VAL A 45 7.74 -5.98 -0.01
N CYS A 46 7.96 -7.04 0.78
CA CYS A 46 9.31 -7.45 1.18
C CYS A 46 10.20 -7.78 -0.02
N GLU A 47 9.67 -8.51 -1.01
CA GLU A 47 10.39 -8.82 -2.25
C GLU A 47 10.76 -7.56 -3.03
N ALA A 48 9.81 -6.63 -3.21
CA ALA A 48 10.06 -5.36 -3.87
C ALA A 48 11.17 -4.57 -3.15
N MET A 49 11.11 -4.49 -1.83
CA MET A 49 12.13 -3.83 -1.00
C MET A 49 13.51 -4.47 -1.14
N VAL A 50 13.61 -5.81 -1.10
CA VAL A 50 14.87 -6.54 -1.30
C VAL A 50 15.48 -6.23 -2.67
N HIS A 51 14.65 -6.09 -3.70
CA HIS A 51 15.11 -5.77 -5.05
C HIS A 51 15.52 -4.30 -5.20
N LEU A 52 14.77 -3.37 -4.62
CA LEU A 52 15.12 -1.94 -4.57
C LEU A 52 16.38 -1.68 -3.74
N ALA A 53 16.59 -2.42 -2.66
CA ALA A 53 17.78 -2.31 -1.82
C ALA A 53 19.08 -2.67 -2.56
N LYS A 54 18.99 -3.51 -3.62
CA LYS A 54 20.12 -3.92 -4.46
C LYS A 54 20.51 -2.91 -5.54
N VAL A 55 19.80 -1.79 -5.65
CA VAL A 55 20.17 -0.69 -6.55
C VAL A 55 21.40 0.01 -5.95
N GLU A 56 22.51 0.05 -6.68
CA GLU A 56 23.80 0.57 -6.19
C GLU A 56 23.76 2.10 -5.98
N GLU A 57 23.38 2.86 -7.02
CA GLU A 57 23.21 4.31 -6.93
C GLU A 57 21.75 4.69 -6.71
N LYS A 58 21.26 4.56 -5.47
CA LYS A 58 19.90 5.01 -5.12
C LYS A 58 19.85 6.53 -5.13
N ASP A 59 18.92 7.09 -5.90
CA ASP A 59 18.56 8.49 -5.74
C ASP A 59 17.60 8.68 -4.54
N GLU A 60 17.34 9.94 -4.19
CA GLU A 60 16.45 10.27 -3.08
C GLU A 60 15.03 9.70 -3.23
N TYR A 61 14.57 9.47 -4.46
CA TYR A 61 13.23 8.97 -4.74
C TYR A 61 13.13 7.48 -4.46
N VAL A 62 14.17 6.70 -4.80
CA VAL A 62 14.25 5.27 -4.41
C VAL A 62 14.29 5.12 -2.89
N GLU A 63 15.04 5.97 -2.19
CA GLU A 63 15.07 5.93 -0.73
C GLU A 63 13.71 6.30 -0.09
N LYS A 64 13.05 7.34 -0.61
CA LYS A 64 11.70 7.71 -0.19
C LYS A 64 10.72 6.57 -0.46
N ALA A 65 10.81 5.93 -1.62
CA ALA A 65 9.95 4.80 -1.97
C ALA A 65 10.16 3.61 -1.01
N LEU A 66 11.40 3.29 -0.66
CA LEU A 66 11.70 2.26 0.35
C LEU A 66 11.08 2.57 1.71
N ARG A 67 11.07 3.84 2.15
CA ARG A 67 10.39 4.25 3.39
C ARG A 67 8.88 4.09 3.32
N GLU A 68 8.27 4.45 2.20
CA GLU A 68 6.83 4.23 1.98
C GLU A 68 6.48 2.73 1.97
N LEU A 69 7.30 1.89 1.34
CA LEU A 69 7.13 0.43 1.37
C LEU A 69 7.31 -0.16 2.78
N GLU A 70 8.23 0.37 3.57
CA GLU A 70 8.38 -0.02 4.97
C GLU A 70 7.12 0.30 5.79
N ASN A 71 6.53 1.48 5.58
CA ASN A 71 5.27 1.86 6.22
C ASN A 71 4.12 0.92 5.81
N ALA A 72 3.99 0.62 4.51
CA ALA A 72 3.01 -0.33 4.00
C ALA A 72 3.18 -1.72 4.64
N LYS A 73 4.42 -2.23 4.66
CA LYS A 73 4.75 -3.52 5.28
C LYS A 73 4.32 -3.56 6.74
N ASN A 74 4.63 -2.53 7.51
CA ASN A 74 4.31 -2.48 8.94
C ASN A 74 2.79 -2.43 9.18
N LEU A 75 2.04 -1.72 8.34
CA LEU A 75 0.58 -1.72 8.39
C LEU A 75 0.00 -3.09 8.05
N PHE A 76 0.45 -3.74 6.98
CA PHE A 76 -0.01 -5.11 6.68
C PHE A 76 0.34 -6.10 7.79
N LYS A 77 1.56 -6.05 8.34
CA LYS A 77 1.95 -6.90 9.48
C LYS A 77 1.04 -6.70 10.68
N SER A 78 0.59 -5.48 10.96
CA SER A 78 -0.36 -5.21 12.06
C SER A 78 -1.72 -5.88 11.86
N VAL A 79 -2.16 -6.07 10.61
CA VAL A 79 -3.37 -6.85 10.28
C VAL A 79 -3.11 -8.33 10.49
N VAL A 80 -1.94 -8.83 10.06
CA VAL A 80 -1.57 -10.25 10.16
C VAL A 80 -1.41 -10.70 11.61
N THR A 81 -0.69 -9.94 12.44
CA THR A 81 -0.39 -10.31 13.82
C THR A 81 -1.48 -9.87 14.80
N GLY A 82 -2.36 -8.95 14.40
CA GLY A 82 -3.29 -8.27 15.29
C GLY A 82 -2.63 -7.28 16.27
N GLU A 83 -1.28 -7.22 16.28
CA GLU A 83 -0.50 -6.33 17.13
C GLU A 83 -0.50 -4.91 16.56
N ARG A 84 -0.65 -3.92 17.44
CA ARG A 84 -0.79 -2.52 17.04
C ARG A 84 0.56 -1.82 17.11
N SER A 85 0.96 -1.11 16.05
CA SER A 85 1.97 -0.06 16.21
C SER A 85 1.33 1.18 16.83
N THR A 86 2.10 1.95 17.60
CA THR A 86 1.62 3.17 18.29
C THR A 86 0.97 4.19 17.36
N ASP A 87 1.42 4.28 16.10
CA ASP A 87 0.88 5.24 15.14
C ASP A 87 -0.47 4.79 14.54
N THR A 88 -0.66 3.48 14.35
CA THR A 88 -1.93 2.91 13.87
C THR A 88 -3.03 2.99 14.93
N ILE A 89 -2.68 2.97 16.22
CA ILE A 89 -3.63 3.09 17.34
C ILE A 89 -4.41 4.40 17.27
N ARG A 90 -3.77 5.50 16.89
CA ARG A 90 -4.35 6.85 16.93
C ARG A 90 -5.46 7.06 15.90
N ILE A 91 -5.42 6.33 14.78
CA ILE A 91 -6.42 6.40 13.71
C ILE A 91 -7.64 5.48 13.99
N CYS A 92 -7.48 4.47 14.84
CA CYS A 92 -8.41 3.34 14.96
C CYS A 92 -9.48 3.46 16.07
N ILE A 93 -9.57 4.56 16.81
CA ILE A 93 -10.38 4.62 18.06
C ILE A 93 -11.91 4.56 17.82
N SER A 94 -12.41 4.65 16.57
CA SER A 94 -13.84 4.89 16.31
C SER A 94 -14.67 3.74 15.72
N TYR A 95 -14.09 2.62 15.27
CA TYR A 95 -14.85 1.59 14.51
C TYR A 95 -14.34 0.18 14.82
N GLY A 96 -15.26 -0.77 15.05
CA GLY A 96 -14.98 -2.15 15.42
C GLY A 96 -13.98 -2.91 14.54
N VAL A 97 -13.55 -4.09 15.00
CA VAL A 97 -12.37 -4.83 14.50
C VAL A 97 -12.39 -5.12 12.99
N GLU A 98 -13.56 -5.38 12.39
CA GLU A 98 -13.68 -5.73 10.96
C GLU A 98 -13.46 -4.51 10.04
N ASN A 99 -14.15 -3.39 10.30
CA ASN A 99 -13.94 -2.13 9.59
C ASN A 99 -12.51 -1.60 9.74
N ARG A 100 -11.85 -1.96 10.85
CA ARG A 100 -10.46 -1.58 11.14
C ARG A 100 -9.47 -2.26 10.22
N ASN A 101 -9.61 -3.56 9.94
CA ASN A 101 -8.67 -4.28 9.09
C ASN A 101 -8.71 -3.76 7.65
N VAL A 102 -9.91 -3.54 7.11
CA VAL A 102 -10.11 -2.95 5.78
C VAL A 102 -9.49 -1.56 5.71
N PHE A 103 -9.70 -0.72 6.72
CA PHE A 103 -9.09 0.60 6.76
C PHE A 103 -7.56 0.54 6.76
N ILE A 104 -6.96 -0.36 7.54
CA ILE A 104 -5.50 -0.52 7.59
C ILE A 104 -4.97 -1.04 6.24
N LEU A 105 -5.67 -1.99 5.61
CA LEU A 105 -5.36 -2.50 4.27
C LEU A 105 -5.32 -1.35 3.25
N ASP A 106 -6.36 -0.51 3.23
CA ASP A 106 -6.44 0.64 2.34
C ASP A 106 -5.30 1.65 2.58
N LEU A 107 -4.98 1.92 3.85
CA LEU A 107 -3.89 2.82 4.22
C LEU A 107 -2.54 2.26 3.77
N ALA A 108 -2.30 0.97 3.97
CA ALA A 108 -1.08 0.28 3.54
C ALA A 108 -0.93 0.34 2.02
N HIS A 109 -2.01 0.06 1.29
CA HIS A 109 -2.02 0.10 -0.16
C HIS A 109 -1.78 1.53 -0.68
N ASN A 110 -2.30 2.56 -0.01
CA ASN A 110 -1.97 3.96 -0.33
C ASN A 110 -0.47 4.28 -0.18
N HIS A 111 0.23 3.70 0.79
CA HIS A 111 1.69 3.84 0.90
C HIS A 111 2.43 3.16 -0.26
N ILE A 112 1.96 2.03 -0.76
CA ILE A 112 2.51 1.40 -1.98
C ILE A 112 2.36 2.33 -3.19
N HIS A 113 1.19 2.95 -3.35
CA HIS A 113 0.97 3.92 -4.42
C HIS A 113 1.89 5.12 -4.33
N LYS A 114 2.13 5.66 -3.12
CA LYS A 114 3.11 6.72 -2.92
C LYS A 114 4.52 6.25 -3.31
N ALA A 115 4.89 5.02 -2.99
CA ALA A 115 6.17 4.45 -3.42
C ALA A 115 6.27 4.40 -4.95
N ILE A 116 5.23 3.93 -5.65
CA ILE A 116 5.16 3.92 -7.13
C ILE A 116 5.31 5.35 -7.69
N ASP A 117 4.58 6.32 -7.13
CA ASP A 117 4.67 7.73 -7.54
C ASP A 117 6.05 8.35 -7.34
N LEU A 118 6.79 7.89 -6.32
CA LEU A 118 8.19 8.28 -6.08
C LEU A 118 9.12 7.60 -7.10
N LEU A 119 8.96 6.30 -7.35
CA LEU A 119 9.77 5.58 -8.33
C LEU A 119 9.65 6.20 -9.73
N LYS A 120 8.48 6.74 -10.11
CA LYS A 120 8.30 7.48 -11.39
C LYS A 120 9.23 8.69 -11.56
N LYS A 121 9.64 9.29 -10.45
CA LYS A 121 10.52 10.46 -10.41
C LYS A 121 11.99 10.08 -10.35
N SER A 122 12.30 8.80 -10.10
CA SER A 122 13.67 8.30 -10.03
C SER A 122 14.30 8.20 -11.41
N ARG A 123 15.56 8.62 -11.53
CA ARG A 123 16.37 8.44 -12.74
C ARG A 123 16.61 6.96 -13.04
N ASN A 124 16.65 6.13 -11.99
CA ASN A 124 16.88 4.68 -12.11
C ASN A 124 15.68 3.96 -12.76
N PHE A 125 14.51 4.59 -12.81
CA PHE A 125 13.27 4.03 -13.34
C PHE A 125 12.79 4.74 -14.61
N GLU A 126 13.60 5.58 -15.24
CA GLU A 126 13.23 6.36 -16.42
C GLU A 126 12.72 5.47 -17.57
N MET A 127 13.40 4.36 -17.84
CA MET A 127 12.99 3.36 -18.85
C MET A 127 11.68 2.62 -18.53
N TYR A 128 11.14 2.74 -17.32
CA TYR A 128 9.93 2.06 -16.87
C TYR A 128 8.80 3.03 -16.52
N ARG A 129 8.96 4.32 -16.87
CA ARG A 129 7.98 5.36 -16.52
C ARG A 129 6.58 5.03 -17.01
N GLU A 130 6.43 4.50 -18.22
CA GLU A 130 5.13 4.14 -18.80
C GLU A 130 4.42 3.05 -17.98
N ILE A 131 5.15 1.99 -17.57
CA ILE A 131 4.62 0.93 -16.72
C ILE A 131 4.17 1.50 -15.36
N LEU A 132 4.98 2.37 -14.77
CA LEU A 132 4.65 3.02 -13.50
C LEU A 132 3.48 4.00 -13.64
N GLU A 133 3.31 4.65 -14.79
CA GLU A 133 2.14 5.48 -15.09
C GLU A 133 0.87 4.66 -15.18
N LEU A 134 0.91 3.50 -15.86
CA LEU A 134 -0.21 2.56 -15.92
C LEU A 134 -0.64 2.10 -14.51
N LEU A 135 0.32 1.77 -13.65
CA LEU A 135 0.03 1.41 -12.25
C LEU A 135 -0.61 2.56 -11.46
N ALA A 136 -0.12 3.79 -11.66
CA ALA A 136 -0.69 4.97 -11.02
C ALA A 136 -2.11 5.31 -11.53
N ILE A 137 -2.44 4.95 -12.77
CA ILE A 137 -3.80 5.08 -13.33
C ILE A 137 -4.71 4.00 -12.75
N ALA A 138 -4.27 2.75 -12.70
CA ALA A 138 -5.02 1.62 -12.14
C ALA A 138 -5.52 1.91 -10.71
N ARG A 139 -4.73 2.65 -9.91
CA ARG A 139 -5.12 3.18 -8.60
C ARG A 139 -6.42 3.98 -8.59
N ARG A 140 -6.64 4.86 -9.58
CA ARG A 140 -7.82 5.74 -9.60
C ARG A 140 -9.10 4.96 -9.86
N GLU A 141 -8.99 3.92 -10.66
CA GLU A 141 -10.11 3.05 -11.01
C GLU A 141 -10.40 2.01 -9.91
N SER A 142 -9.38 1.61 -9.16
CA SER A 142 -9.51 0.73 -7.98
C SER A 142 -9.74 1.47 -6.67
N ALA A 143 -9.96 2.80 -6.72
CA ALA A 143 -9.84 3.63 -5.54
C ALA A 143 -10.77 3.18 -4.39
N PRO A 144 -10.29 3.13 -3.14
CA PRO A 144 -11.00 2.37 -2.11
C PRO A 144 -12.29 3.07 -1.71
N ILE A 145 -13.42 2.39 -1.92
CA ILE A 145 -14.76 2.85 -1.51
C ILE A 145 -14.76 3.25 -0.04
N THR A 146 -13.98 2.56 0.80
CA THR A 146 -13.95 2.73 2.24
C THR A 146 -13.20 4.00 2.68
N LEU A 147 -12.11 4.41 2.03
CA LEU A 147 -11.48 5.71 2.29
C LEU A 147 -12.35 6.89 1.87
N TYR A 148 -13.07 6.77 0.75
CA TYR A 148 -14.05 7.79 0.35
C TYR A 148 -15.25 7.83 1.28
N ARG A 149 -15.77 6.66 1.71
CA ARG A 149 -16.81 6.58 2.75
C ARG A 149 -16.34 7.20 4.05
N LEU A 150 -15.10 6.95 4.47
CA LEU A 150 -14.55 7.50 5.69
C LEU A 150 -14.35 9.02 5.58
N ALA A 151 -13.79 9.52 4.47
CA ALA A 151 -13.69 10.96 4.22
C ALA A 151 -15.08 11.63 4.21
N TYR A 152 -16.06 10.95 3.61
CA TYR A 152 -17.46 11.37 3.62
C TYR A 152 -18.05 11.38 5.04
N ASP A 153 -17.87 10.33 5.83
CA ASP A 153 -18.39 10.22 7.19
C ASP A 153 -17.73 11.22 8.15
N ILE A 154 -16.42 11.47 7.99
CA ILE A 154 -15.68 12.53 8.70
C ILE A 154 -16.23 13.90 8.30
N SER A 155 -16.42 14.16 7.00
CA SER A 155 -16.96 15.43 6.51
C SER A 155 -18.39 15.68 7.00
N ARG A 156 -19.22 14.62 7.10
CA ARG A 156 -20.55 14.68 7.71
C ARG A 156 -20.46 15.08 9.18
N LYS A 157 -19.64 14.40 9.99
CA LYS A 157 -19.52 14.69 11.43
C LYS A 157 -19.06 16.12 11.71
N ILE A 158 -18.13 16.65 10.91
CA ILE A 158 -17.67 18.04 11.01
C ILE A 158 -18.79 19.06 10.66
N THR A 159 -19.75 18.67 9.81
CA THR A 159 -20.84 19.55 9.37
C THR A 159 -22.01 19.58 10.37
N PHE A 160 -22.15 18.57 11.24
CA PHE A 160 -23.21 18.49 12.26
C PHE A 160 -22.77 18.99 13.65
N GLU A 161 -21.52 19.45 13.82
CA GLU A 161 -21.00 20.08 15.04
C GLU A 161 -20.84 21.62 14.92
N LYS A 162 -21.51 22.24 13.95
CA LYS A 162 -21.68 23.71 13.85
C LYS A 162 -23.16 24.06 13.96
#